data_AF-W7T2P8-F1
#
_entry.id   AF-W7T2P8-F1
#
_cell.length_a   1.000
_cell.length_b   1.000
_cell.length_c   1.000
_cell.angle_alpha   90.00
_cell.angle_beta   90.00
_cell.angle_gamma   90.00
#
_symmetry.space_group_name_H-M   'P 1'
#
loop_
_entity.id
_entity.type
_entity.pdbx_description
1 polymer ?
#
loop_
_entity_poly.entity_id
_entity_poly.type
_entity_poly.pdbx_seq_one_letter_code
_entity_poly.pdbx_strand_id
1 'polypeptide(L)'
;MEGEPQTATFEDLSIDDSLGALARVRQYGTSAIALQRLVHVKMLTDAAESVPYESIQTDLFPLLRALSMDNEWVIRQHLGEQLGGVAAACLREAEGEDGPGYRGIIESILPLIQTLLNDSQDEVRQSSGASLCHICSLLAPEDRGRRALTLALQLAHDDEQEDLRMTAAKLLNDMVEILGPDLCTQFVSPELVSLAEDPVFRVRKAAALALHSACRVAGEADAVDRLLPAFIRLTKDDIYRVRKACAEALVDMSTAVSPGLRGHVLLEVFTRLAGDASKLVRQAAMQQLGPFLSTLPAAKVSDALLEMFAGMAAADTGDPTLDRDMRGYCAYNLPGVMAAVGPSRWRPFLKEAYGRLVRDGVWTVRRTLACSLHEMVRVMGGEGRGRRGGRERRWRGGGVAGKRGVWRATRSG
;
A
#
# COMPACT_ATOMS: atom_id res chain seq x y z
N MET A 1 -26.98 45.74 1.55
CA MET A 1 -26.83 45.24 2.93
C MET A 1 -26.35 43.82 2.81
N GLU A 2 -25.03 43.63 2.87
CA GLU A 2 -24.43 42.31 2.97
C GLU A 2 -24.67 41.84 4.41
N GLY A 3 -25.35 40.70 4.57
CA GLY A 3 -25.64 40.13 5.88
C GLY A 3 -24.37 39.55 6.50
N GLU A 4 -24.14 39.84 7.79
CA GLU A 4 -23.06 39.22 8.57
C GLU A 4 -23.15 37.70 8.51
N PRO A 5 -22.01 36.97 8.47
CA PRO A 5 -22.02 35.52 8.55
C PRO A 5 -22.58 35.10 9.92
N GLN A 6 -23.79 34.54 9.94
CA GLN A 6 -24.35 33.93 11.14
C GLN A 6 -23.43 32.80 11.60
N THR A 7 -22.75 33.01 12.72
CA THR A 7 -22.02 31.95 13.42
C THR A 7 -23.02 30.94 13.97
N ALA A 8 -22.97 29.71 13.44
CA ALA A 8 -23.83 28.60 13.88
C ALA A 8 -23.76 28.42 15.41
N THR A 9 -24.92 28.35 16.05
CA THR A 9 -25.05 28.13 17.49
C THR A 9 -25.02 26.62 17.81
N PHE A 10 -24.80 26.26 19.08
CA PHE A 10 -24.82 24.85 19.50
C PHE A 10 -26.19 24.18 19.27
N GLU A 11 -27.27 24.96 19.34
CA GLU A 11 -28.64 24.49 19.04
C GLU A 11 -28.81 24.15 17.54
N ASP A 12 -28.10 24.86 16.66
CA ASP A 12 -28.08 24.58 15.22
C ASP A 12 -27.37 23.26 14.87
N LEU A 13 -26.61 22.68 15.81
CA LEU A 13 -25.97 21.38 15.67
C LEU A 13 -26.84 20.22 16.21
N SER A 14 -28.02 20.51 16.74
CA SER A 14 -28.94 19.47 17.22
C SER A 14 -29.34 18.53 16.07
N ILE A 15 -29.21 17.23 16.32
CA ILE A 15 -29.58 16.17 15.38
C ILE A 15 -30.87 15.55 15.89
N ASP A 16 -31.82 15.31 14.98
CA ASP A 16 -33.02 14.57 15.28
C ASP A 16 -32.69 13.07 15.30
N ASP A 17 -32.49 12.54 16.50
CA ASP A 17 -32.20 11.14 16.75
C ASP A 17 -33.37 10.21 16.39
N SER A 18 -34.58 10.74 16.18
CA SER A 18 -35.75 9.96 15.77
C SER A 18 -35.71 9.56 14.29
N LEU A 19 -34.88 10.21 13.48
CA LEU A 19 -34.79 9.94 12.04
C LEU A 19 -34.09 8.59 11.75
N GLY A 20 -34.61 7.87 10.75
CA GLY A 20 -33.90 6.75 10.14
C GLY A 20 -32.64 7.21 9.39
N ALA A 21 -31.74 6.28 9.08
CA ALA A 21 -30.44 6.59 8.46
C ALA A 21 -30.58 7.42 7.16
N LEU A 22 -31.47 6.99 6.23
CA LEU A 22 -31.72 7.71 4.98
C LEU A 22 -32.26 9.13 5.20
N ALA A 23 -33.27 9.28 6.07
CA ALA A 23 -33.86 10.59 6.35
C ALA A 23 -32.82 11.55 6.97
N ARG A 24 -31.97 11.03 7.85
CA ARG A 24 -30.91 11.78 8.50
C ARG A 24 -29.86 12.28 7.50
N VAL A 25 -29.33 11.40 6.63
CA VAL A 25 -28.35 11.83 5.62
C VAL A 25 -28.95 12.81 4.62
N ARG A 26 -30.23 12.64 4.25
CA ARG A 26 -30.92 13.56 3.33
C ARG A 26 -31.11 14.95 3.93
N GLN A 27 -31.50 15.02 5.20
CA GLN A 27 -31.75 16.29 5.88
C GLN A 27 -30.45 17.06 6.14
N TYR A 28 -29.45 16.39 6.71
CA TYR A 28 -28.25 17.07 7.17
C TYR A 28 -27.12 17.10 6.14
N GLY A 29 -27.17 16.24 5.11
CA GLY A 29 -26.21 16.21 4.01
C GLY A 29 -26.25 17.45 3.11
N THR A 30 -27.35 18.20 3.07
CA THR A 30 -27.45 19.48 2.36
C THR A 30 -27.58 20.68 3.31
N SER A 31 -27.22 20.50 4.59
CA SER A 31 -27.28 21.59 5.57
C SER A 31 -26.34 22.74 5.19
N ALA A 32 -26.71 23.97 5.56
CA ALA A 32 -25.78 25.11 5.46
C ALA A 32 -24.54 24.94 6.36
N ILE A 33 -24.62 24.07 7.38
CA ILE A 33 -23.56 23.85 8.36
C ILE A 33 -22.63 22.72 7.88
N ALA A 34 -21.38 23.08 7.58
CA ALA A 34 -20.37 22.14 7.09
C ALA A 34 -20.14 20.95 8.03
N LEU A 35 -20.16 21.17 9.36
CA LEU A 35 -19.99 20.09 10.34
C LEU A 35 -21.12 19.05 10.27
N GLN A 36 -22.37 19.48 10.03
CA GLN A 36 -23.49 18.55 9.85
C GLN A 36 -23.29 17.73 8.58
N ARG A 37 -22.96 18.37 7.45
CA ARG A 37 -22.68 17.64 6.21
C ARG A 37 -21.52 16.64 6.38
N LEU A 38 -20.44 17.05 7.07
CA LEU A 38 -19.27 16.22 7.35
C LEU A 38 -19.58 14.97 8.19
N VAL A 39 -20.44 15.08 9.19
CA VAL A 39 -20.86 13.92 9.98
C VAL A 39 -21.69 12.95 9.12
N HIS A 40 -22.61 13.49 8.34
CA HIS A 40 -23.61 12.68 7.64
C HIS A 40 -23.13 12.08 6.33
N VAL A 41 -22.18 12.71 5.63
CA VAL A 41 -21.54 12.12 4.45
C VAL A 41 -20.89 10.76 4.80
N LYS A 42 -20.35 10.60 6.01
CA LYS A 42 -19.73 9.35 6.48
C LYS A 42 -20.71 8.21 6.72
N MET A 43 -22.01 8.49 6.71
CA MET A 43 -23.08 7.52 6.96
C MET A 43 -23.77 7.07 5.67
N LEU A 44 -23.30 7.52 4.49
CA LEU A 44 -23.95 7.25 3.21
C LEU A 44 -24.01 5.76 2.86
N THR A 45 -22.93 5.01 3.14
CA THR A 45 -22.91 3.55 2.89
C THR A 45 -23.96 2.86 3.77
N ASP A 46 -23.94 3.09 5.08
CA ASP A 46 -24.91 2.51 6.02
C ASP A 46 -26.35 2.88 5.65
N ALA A 47 -26.58 4.12 5.22
CA ALA A 47 -27.89 4.57 4.76
C ALA A 47 -28.33 3.81 3.50
N ALA A 48 -27.44 3.64 2.51
CA ALA A 48 -27.71 2.88 1.30
C ALA A 48 -27.98 1.39 1.58
N GLU A 49 -27.26 0.78 2.53
CA GLU A 49 -27.46 -0.60 2.96
C GLU A 49 -28.79 -0.82 3.72
N SER A 50 -29.38 0.25 4.27
CA SER A 50 -30.63 0.16 5.02
C SER A 50 -31.91 0.28 4.18
N VAL A 51 -31.80 0.59 2.89
CA VAL A 51 -32.95 0.90 2.01
C VAL A 51 -32.90 0.11 0.69
N PRO A 52 -34.03 -0.03 -0.03
CA PRO A 52 -34.04 -0.66 -1.35
C PRO A 52 -33.42 0.24 -2.42
N TYR A 53 -33.06 -0.34 -3.57
CA TYR A 53 -32.41 0.40 -4.67
C TYR A 53 -33.23 1.61 -5.14
N GLU A 54 -34.56 1.49 -5.20
CA GLU A 54 -35.43 2.60 -5.60
C GLU A 54 -35.19 3.85 -4.74
N SER A 55 -35.03 3.68 -3.42
CA SER A 55 -34.73 4.78 -2.50
C SER A 55 -33.31 5.33 -2.67
N ILE A 56 -32.34 4.47 -3.02
CA ILE A 56 -30.98 4.93 -3.37
C ILE A 56 -31.06 5.84 -4.60
N GLN A 57 -31.81 5.41 -5.62
CA GLN A 57 -31.97 6.14 -6.86
C GLN A 57 -32.70 7.48 -6.67
N THR A 58 -33.80 7.49 -5.92
CA THR A 58 -34.63 8.69 -5.74
C THR A 58 -34.04 9.70 -4.77
N ASP A 59 -33.44 9.23 -3.68
CA ASP A 59 -33.03 10.09 -2.57
C ASP A 59 -31.50 10.26 -2.48
N LEU A 60 -30.72 9.19 -2.64
CA LEU A 60 -29.27 9.27 -2.46
C LEU A 60 -28.56 9.82 -3.70
N PHE A 61 -28.84 9.36 -4.92
CA PHE A 61 -28.13 9.84 -6.11
C PHE A 61 -28.15 11.37 -6.29
N PRO A 62 -29.28 12.09 -6.08
CA PRO A 62 -29.28 13.55 -6.09
C PRO A 62 -28.39 14.17 -4.99
N LEU A 63 -28.41 13.59 -3.78
CA LEU A 63 -27.58 14.02 -2.67
C LEU A 63 -26.08 13.81 -2.96
N LEU A 64 -25.70 12.64 -3.47
CA LEU A 64 -24.30 12.35 -3.84
C LEU A 64 -23.79 13.36 -4.87
N ARG A 65 -24.62 13.73 -5.85
CA ARG A 65 -24.28 14.76 -6.83
C ARG A 65 -24.05 16.13 -6.18
N ALA A 66 -24.93 16.55 -5.26
CA ALA A 66 -24.75 17.79 -4.53
C ALA A 66 -23.45 17.80 -3.71
N LEU A 67 -23.19 16.71 -2.97
CA LEU A 67 -21.99 16.55 -2.15
C LEU A 67 -20.70 16.47 -2.98
N SER A 68 -20.76 16.01 -4.23
CA SER A 68 -19.57 15.98 -5.11
C SER A 68 -19.10 17.37 -5.52
N MET A 69 -19.97 18.37 -5.39
CA MET A 69 -19.72 19.78 -5.68
C MET A 69 -19.71 20.63 -4.41
N ASP A 70 -19.58 20.00 -3.23
CA ASP A 70 -19.53 20.71 -1.95
C ASP A 70 -18.33 21.66 -1.91
N ASN A 71 -18.45 22.81 -1.25
CA ASN A 71 -17.37 23.80 -1.20
C ASN A 71 -16.20 23.30 -0.35
N GLU A 72 -16.49 22.53 0.69
CA GLU A 72 -15.51 22.02 1.63
C GLU A 72 -14.95 20.69 1.13
N TRP A 73 -13.67 20.70 0.77
CA TRP A 73 -12.99 19.53 0.22
C TRP A 73 -13.05 18.29 1.12
N VAL A 74 -13.10 18.48 2.46
CA VAL A 74 -13.19 17.37 3.42
C VAL A 74 -14.51 16.59 3.25
N ILE A 75 -15.59 17.27 2.86
CA ILE A 75 -16.86 16.61 2.55
C ILE A 75 -16.73 15.79 1.26
N ARG A 76 -16.12 16.37 0.22
CA ARG A 76 -15.84 15.67 -1.05
C ARG A 76 -14.91 14.47 -0.85
N GLN A 77 -13.91 14.59 0.02
CA GLN A 77 -13.02 13.50 0.40
C GLN A 77 -13.82 12.34 0.99
N HIS A 78 -14.64 12.61 2.01
CA HIS A 78 -15.44 11.57 2.66
C HIS A 78 -16.55 11.04 1.76
N LEU A 79 -17.09 11.83 0.83
CA LEU A 79 -17.95 11.30 -0.23
C LEU A 79 -17.17 10.28 -1.06
N GLY A 80 -15.97 10.63 -1.51
CA GLY A 80 -15.08 9.73 -2.25
C GLY A 80 -14.81 8.42 -1.51
N GLU A 81 -14.68 8.43 -0.18
CA GLU A 81 -14.52 7.21 0.65
C GLU A 81 -15.77 6.31 0.67
N GLN A 82 -16.95 6.88 0.45
CA GLN A 82 -18.24 6.19 0.61
C GLN A 82 -18.79 5.63 -0.71
N LEU A 83 -18.42 6.21 -1.86
CA LEU A 83 -18.98 5.84 -3.16
C LEU A 83 -18.81 4.35 -3.51
N GLY A 84 -17.71 3.71 -3.11
CA GLY A 84 -17.53 2.27 -3.30
C GLY A 84 -18.53 1.42 -2.49
N GLY A 85 -18.84 1.82 -1.25
CA GLY A 85 -19.84 1.15 -0.42
C GLY A 85 -21.26 1.35 -0.95
N VAL A 86 -21.59 2.57 -1.37
CA VAL A 86 -22.88 2.86 -2.01
C VAL A 86 -23.05 2.08 -3.32
N ALA A 87 -21.99 1.93 -4.11
CA ALA A 87 -22.02 1.10 -5.31
C ALA A 87 -22.30 -0.38 -4.98
N ALA A 88 -21.65 -0.93 -3.94
CA ALA A 88 -21.95 -2.29 -3.48
C ALA A 88 -23.41 -2.43 -3.01
N ALA A 89 -23.95 -1.44 -2.31
CA ALA A 89 -25.35 -1.42 -1.87
C ALA A 89 -26.35 -1.44 -3.05
N CYS A 90 -26.01 -0.82 -4.19
CA CYS A 90 -26.84 -0.84 -5.40
C CYS A 90 -27.00 -2.25 -5.99
N LEU A 91 -26.11 -3.19 -5.70
CA LEU A 91 -26.12 -4.55 -6.25
C LEU A 91 -26.74 -5.60 -5.32
N ARG A 92 -27.33 -5.19 -4.19
CA ARG A 92 -27.90 -6.11 -3.19
C ARG A 92 -29.14 -6.85 -3.69
N GLU A 93 -29.96 -6.17 -4.47
CA GLU A 93 -31.12 -6.77 -5.13
C GLU A 93 -30.60 -7.45 -6.39
N ALA A 94 -30.48 -8.80 -6.33
CA ALA A 94 -29.79 -9.58 -7.35
C ALA A 94 -30.53 -9.55 -8.70
N GLU A 95 -30.16 -8.60 -9.56
CA GLU A 95 -30.79 -8.37 -10.87
C GLU A 95 -29.83 -8.55 -12.05
N GLY A 96 -28.59 -8.99 -11.79
CA GLY A 96 -27.57 -9.22 -12.81
C GLY A 96 -27.00 -7.92 -13.41
N GLU A 97 -26.23 -8.06 -14.49
CA GLU A 97 -25.49 -6.96 -15.14
C GLU A 97 -26.39 -5.98 -15.91
N ASP A 98 -27.62 -6.38 -16.25
CA ASP A 98 -28.62 -5.51 -16.87
C ASP A 98 -29.55 -4.83 -15.85
N GLY A 99 -29.36 -5.14 -14.56
CA GLY A 99 -30.21 -4.63 -13.48
C GLY A 99 -30.10 -3.11 -13.31
N PRO A 100 -31.18 -2.45 -12.87
CA PRO A 100 -31.16 -1.02 -12.56
C PRO A 100 -30.06 -0.64 -11.56
N GLY A 101 -29.71 -1.50 -10.61
CA GLY A 101 -28.58 -1.32 -9.69
C GLY A 101 -27.22 -1.13 -10.40
N TYR A 102 -26.91 -2.03 -11.33
CA TYR A 102 -25.68 -1.98 -12.12
C TYR A 102 -25.65 -0.76 -13.04
N ARG A 103 -26.79 -0.45 -13.68
CA ARG A 103 -26.96 0.78 -14.46
C ARG A 103 -26.77 2.03 -13.62
N GLY A 104 -27.26 2.04 -12.38
CA GLY A 104 -27.08 3.13 -11.42
C GLY A 104 -25.61 3.39 -11.09
N ILE A 105 -24.80 2.34 -10.92
CA ILE A 105 -23.35 2.49 -10.74
C ILE A 105 -22.74 3.19 -11.96
N ILE A 106 -23.09 2.73 -13.15
CA ILE A 106 -22.53 3.24 -14.40
C ILE A 106 -22.93 4.69 -14.70
N GLU A 107 -24.23 4.99 -14.59
CA GLU A 107 -24.82 6.24 -15.05
C GLU A 107 -24.81 7.32 -13.97
N SER A 108 -24.74 6.93 -12.69
CA SER A 108 -24.80 7.87 -11.56
C SER A 108 -23.52 7.90 -10.73
N ILE A 109 -22.91 6.76 -10.38
CA ILE A 109 -21.76 6.74 -9.45
C ILE A 109 -20.43 7.00 -10.18
N LEU A 110 -20.16 6.35 -11.31
CA LEU A 110 -18.90 6.53 -12.06
C LEU A 110 -18.66 7.98 -12.51
N PRO A 111 -19.67 8.75 -12.96
CA PRO A 111 -19.48 10.18 -13.24
C PRO A 111 -19.07 10.99 -12.01
N LEU A 112 -19.56 10.64 -10.82
CA LEU A 112 -19.13 11.31 -9.57
C LEU A 112 -17.70 10.96 -9.23
N ILE A 113 -17.30 9.69 -9.40
CA ILE A 113 -15.90 9.27 -9.27
C ILE A 113 -15.02 10.07 -10.23
N GLN A 114 -15.43 10.23 -11.49
CA GLN A 114 -14.69 11.02 -12.46
C GLN A 114 -14.53 12.48 -12.01
N THR A 115 -15.60 13.12 -11.52
CA THR A 115 -15.52 14.47 -10.96
C THR A 115 -14.52 14.56 -9.82
N LEU A 116 -14.58 13.65 -8.85
CA LEU A 116 -13.71 13.69 -7.67
C LEU A 116 -12.26 13.27 -7.97
N LEU A 117 -12.02 12.45 -8.99
CA LEU A 117 -10.68 12.14 -9.48
C LEU A 117 -9.99 13.35 -10.13
N ASN A 118 -10.76 14.33 -10.60
CA ASN A 118 -10.27 15.61 -11.13
C ASN A 118 -10.23 16.72 -10.06
N ASP A 119 -10.39 16.39 -8.78
CA ASP A 119 -10.36 17.39 -7.71
C ASP A 119 -8.96 17.99 -7.54
N SER A 120 -8.94 19.30 -7.23
CA SER A 120 -7.74 20.03 -6.82
C SER A 120 -6.98 19.43 -5.62
N GLN A 121 -7.70 18.81 -4.67
CA GLN A 121 -7.11 18.29 -3.43
C GLN A 121 -6.70 16.83 -3.60
N ASP A 122 -5.47 16.51 -3.22
CA ASP A 122 -4.93 15.15 -3.36
C ASP A 122 -5.75 14.13 -2.58
N GLU A 123 -6.12 14.45 -1.34
CA GLU A 123 -6.89 13.57 -0.46
C GLU A 123 -8.23 13.14 -1.07
N VAL A 124 -8.90 14.04 -1.82
CA VAL A 124 -10.16 13.74 -2.52
C VAL A 124 -9.93 12.79 -3.68
N ARG A 125 -8.86 13.00 -4.45
CA ARG A 125 -8.49 12.08 -5.54
C ARG A 125 -8.10 10.71 -4.99
N GLN A 126 -7.35 10.66 -3.90
CA GLN A 126 -6.92 9.42 -3.26
C GLN A 126 -8.11 8.59 -2.74
N SER A 127 -9.08 9.22 -2.06
CA SER A 127 -10.27 8.51 -1.58
C SER A 127 -11.15 8.02 -2.72
N SER A 128 -11.30 8.82 -3.77
CA SER A 128 -12.11 8.47 -4.94
C SER A 128 -11.45 7.38 -5.78
N GLY A 129 -10.11 7.39 -5.89
CA GLY A 129 -9.35 6.30 -6.51
C GLY A 129 -9.52 4.97 -5.78
N ALA A 130 -9.51 4.98 -4.44
CA ALA A 130 -9.79 3.78 -3.65
C ALA A 130 -11.22 3.26 -3.89
N SER A 131 -12.22 4.14 -3.94
CA SER A 131 -13.59 3.76 -4.31
C SER A 131 -13.69 3.26 -5.76
N LEU A 132 -12.93 3.82 -6.70
CA LEU A 132 -12.88 3.32 -8.07
C LEU A 132 -12.32 1.89 -8.13
N CYS A 133 -11.28 1.59 -7.36
CA CYS A 133 -10.77 0.21 -7.26
C CYS A 133 -11.85 -0.75 -6.73
N HIS A 134 -12.59 -0.35 -5.69
CA HIS A 134 -13.71 -1.15 -5.18
C HIS A 134 -14.80 -1.30 -6.25
N ILE A 135 -15.23 -0.23 -6.91
CA ILE A 135 -16.24 -0.29 -7.98
C ILE A 135 -15.75 -1.19 -9.12
N CYS A 136 -14.48 -1.11 -9.51
CA CYS A 136 -13.91 -1.94 -10.56
C CYS A 136 -14.01 -3.45 -10.26
N SER A 137 -13.98 -3.86 -8.99
CA SER A 137 -14.16 -5.27 -8.61
C SER A 137 -15.63 -5.72 -8.67
N LEU A 138 -16.57 -4.78 -8.59
CA LEU A 138 -18.01 -5.00 -8.74
C LEU A 138 -18.47 -5.02 -10.21
N LEU A 139 -17.68 -4.43 -11.13
CA LEU A 139 -18.01 -4.39 -12.54
C LEU A 139 -17.81 -5.74 -13.25
N ALA A 140 -18.67 -5.98 -14.24
CA ALA A 140 -18.50 -7.06 -15.21
C ALA A 140 -17.14 -6.91 -15.93
N PRO A 141 -16.45 -8.01 -16.27
CA PRO A 141 -15.12 -7.98 -16.88
C PRO A 141 -15.00 -7.03 -18.09
N GLU A 142 -16.03 -6.99 -18.94
CA GLU A 142 -16.10 -6.18 -20.17
C GLU A 142 -16.13 -4.68 -19.88
N ASP A 143 -16.67 -4.30 -18.73
CA ASP A 143 -16.80 -2.90 -18.31
C ASP A 143 -15.57 -2.39 -17.54
N ARG A 144 -14.75 -3.28 -16.97
CA ARG A 144 -13.54 -2.88 -16.23
C ARG A 144 -12.59 -2.05 -17.08
N GLY A 145 -12.33 -2.49 -18.31
CA GLY A 145 -11.51 -1.75 -19.28
C GLY A 145 -12.22 -0.48 -19.76
N ARG A 146 -13.45 -0.65 -20.27
CA ARG A 146 -14.20 0.42 -20.94
C ARG A 146 -14.60 1.57 -20.02
N ARG A 147 -14.82 1.29 -18.73
CA ARG A 147 -15.38 2.27 -17.79
C ARG A 147 -14.37 2.65 -16.72
N ALA A 148 -13.84 1.69 -15.97
CA ALA A 148 -12.97 2.02 -14.83
C ALA A 148 -11.54 2.39 -15.26
N LEU A 149 -10.87 1.52 -16.03
CA LEU A 149 -9.51 1.79 -16.52
C LEU A 149 -9.44 3.06 -17.38
N THR A 150 -10.47 3.32 -18.18
CA THR A 150 -10.56 4.54 -19.01
C THR A 150 -10.45 5.81 -18.17
N LEU A 151 -11.00 5.84 -16.95
CA LEU A 151 -10.85 7.00 -16.06
C LEU A 151 -9.38 7.20 -15.63
N ALA A 152 -8.67 6.12 -15.30
CA ALA A 152 -7.25 6.21 -14.94
C ALA A 152 -6.39 6.68 -16.14
N LEU A 153 -6.68 6.18 -17.35
CA LEU A 153 -5.97 6.59 -18.57
C LEU A 153 -6.24 8.06 -18.96
N GLN A 154 -7.43 8.58 -18.68
CA GLN A 154 -7.72 10.01 -18.88
C GLN A 154 -6.85 10.90 -17.98
N LEU A 155 -6.66 10.51 -16.72
CA LEU A 155 -5.77 11.24 -15.80
C LEU A 155 -4.30 11.15 -16.25
N ALA A 156 -3.87 10.01 -16.80
CA ALA A 156 -2.50 9.79 -17.27
C ALA A 156 -2.14 10.69 -18.46
N HIS A 157 -3.13 10.98 -19.31
CA HIS A 157 -3.01 11.82 -20.50
C HIS A 157 -3.42 13.27 -20.30
N ASP A 158 -3.53 13.75 -19.06
CA ASP A 158 -3.76 15.18 -18.83
C ASP A 158 -2.51 15.98 -19.19
N ASP A 159 -2.62 16.91 -20.14
CA ASP A 159 -1.48 17.66 -20.67
C ASP A 159 -0.93 18.72 -19.69
N GLU A 160 -1.75 19.20 -18.76
CA GLU A 160 -1.43 20.38 -17.94
C GLU A 160 -1.11 20.02 -16.48
N GLN A 161 -1.84 19.07 -15.90
CA GLN A 161 -1.84 18.80 -14.46
C GLN A 161 -0.97 17.59 -14.09
N GLU A 162 0.25 17.86 -13.63
CA GLU A 162 1.18 16.82 -13.16
C GLU A 162 0.59 15.96 -12.01
N ASP A 163 -0.22 16.56 -11.14
CA ASP A 163 -0.84 15.88 -10.00
C ASP A 163 -1.87 14.82 -10.44
N LEU A 164 -2.56 15.04 -11.56
CA LEU A 164 -3.47 14.05 -12.13
C LEU A 164 -2.70 12.88 -12.73
N ARG A 165 -1.61 13.15 -13.45
CA ARG A 165 -0.73 12.09 -13.98
C ARG A 165 -0.06 11.27 -12.87
N MET A 166 0.31 11.92 -11.76
CA MET A 166 0.77 11.22 -10.54
C MET A 166 -0.32 10.33 -9.94
N THR A 167 -1.56 10.84 -9.87
CA THR A 167 -2.72 10.08 -9.39
C THR A 167 -2.97 8.86 -10.29
N ALA A 168 -2.85 9.02 -11.61
CA ALA A 168 -2.99 7.95 -12.58
C ALA A 168 -1.98 6.81 -12.35
N ALA A 169 -0.68 7.13 -12.17
CA ALA A 169 0.35 6.14 -11.92
C ALA A 169 0.02 5.26 -10.68
N LYS A 170 -0.43 5.89 -9.60
CA LYS A 170 -0.83 5.17 -8.39
C LYS A 170 -2.08 4.33 -8.62
N LEU A 171 -3.11 4.91 -9.23
CA LEU A 171 -4.38 4.23 -9.48
C LEU A 171 -4.20 3.00 -10.39
N LEU A 172 -3.37 3.11 -11.42
CA LEU A 172 -2.99 2.00 -12.30
C LEU A 172 -2.32 0.86 -11.51
N ASN A 173 -1.42 1.18 -10.57
CA ASN A 173 -0.81 0.19 -9.68
C ASN A 173 -1.84 -0.50 -8.78
N ASP A 174 -2.79 0.26 -8.23
CA ASP A 174 -3.78 -0.27 -7.28
C ASP A 174 -4.86 -1.12 -7.98
N MET A 175 -5.18 -0.83 -9.25
CA MET A 175 -6.19 -1.54 -10.04
C MET A 175 -5.67 -2.78 -10.76
N VAL A 176 -4.36 -2.91 -10.97
CA VAL A 176 -3.81 -3.87 -11.95
C VAL A 176 -4.19 -5.33 -11.69
N GLU A 177 -4.28 -5.75 -10.42
CA GLU A 177 -4.70 -7.11 -10.04
C GLU A 177 -6.18 -7.37 -10.37
N ILE A 178 -7.04 -6.34 -10.29
CA ILE A 178 -8.48 -6.43 -10.61
C ILE A 178 -8.70 -6.48 -12.12
N LEU A 179 -7.86 -5.75 -12.87
CA LEU A 179 -7.90 -5.67 -14.33
C LEU A 179 -7.37 -6.95 -15.00
N GLY A 180 -6.42 -7.63 -14.36
CA GLY A 180 -5.85 -8.87 -14.84
C GLY A 180 -4.82 -8.70 -15.98
N PRO A 181 -4.23 -9.82 -16.46
CA PRO A 181 -3.06 -9.81 -17.33
C PRO A 181 -3.30 -9.19 -18.70
N ASP A 182 -4.49 -9.40 -19.30
CA ASP A 182 -4.79 -8.93 -20.65
C ASP A 182 -4.83 -7.40 -20.71
N LEU A 183 -5.62 -6.78 -19.84
CA LEU A 183 -5.69 -5.31 -19.72
C LEU A 183 -4.36 -4.72 -19.22
N CYS A 184 -3.66 -5.43 -18.34
CA CYS A 184 -2.35 -5.01 -17.87
C CYS A 184 -1.35 -4.91 -19.02
N THR A 185 -1.26 -5.93 -19.86
CA THR A 185 -0.29 -6.00 -20.97
C THR A 185 -0.65 -5.03 -22.10
N GLN A 186 -1.95 -4.87 -22.37
CA GLN A 186 -2.44 -4.04 -23.49
C GLN A 186 -2.44 -2.55 -23.17
N PHE A 187 -2.73 -2.15 -21.93
CA PHE A 187 -2.99 -0.76 -21.58
C PHE A 187 -2.14 -0.28 -20.41
N VAL A 188 -2.15 -0.98 -19.26
CA VAL A 188 -1.46 -0.49 -18.04
C VAL A 188 0.05 -0.42 -18.23
N SER A 189 0.64 -1.44 -18.84
CA SER A 189 2.10 -1.54 -18.97
C SER A 189 2.66 -0.49 -19.94
N PRO A 190 2.09 -0.29 -21.14
CA PRO A 190 2.45 0.85 -21.99
C PRO A 190 2.29 2.20 -21.29
N GLU A 191 1.21 2.39 -20.53
CA GLU A 191 0.94 3.65 -19.85
C GLU A 191 1.98 3.94 -18.75
N LEU A 192 2.29 2.97 -17.89
CA LEU A 192 3.32 3.14 -16.86
C LEU A 192 4.71 3.36 -17.45
N VAL A 193 5.00 2.78 -18.62
CA VAL A 193 6.25 3.06 -19.36
C VAL A 193 6.27 4.49 -19.89
N SER A 194 5.15 5.00 -20.40
CA SER A 194 4.99 6.40 -20.82
C SER A 194 5.21 7.36 -19.65
N LEU A 195 4.54 7.13 -18.51
CA LEU A 195 4.68 7.94 -17.30
C LEU A 195 6.09 7.88 -16.69
N ALA A 196 6.83 6.79 -16.92
CA ALA A 196 8.24 6.69 -16.54
C ALA A 196 9.17 7.60 -17.37
N GLU A 197 8.69 8.12 -18.51
CA GLU A 197 9.41 9.05 -19.38
C GLU A 197 8.86 10.49 -19.32
N ASP A 198 7.90 10.74 -18.43
CA ASP A 198 7.24 12.04 -18.28
C ASP A 198 8.26 13.18 -18.05
N PRO A 199 8.08 14.37 -18.66
CA PRO A 199 8.98 15.50 -18.46
C PRO A 199 9.10 15.92 -16.98
N VAL A 200 8.05 15.74 -16.20
CA VAL A 200 7.97 16.06 -14.78
C VAL A 200 8.52 14.93 -13.93
N PHE A 201 9.59 15.22 -13.18
CA PHE A 201 10.25 14.22 -12.33
C PHE A 201 9.34 13.61 -11.24
N ARG A 202 8.31 14.34 -10.80
CA ARG A 202 7.35 13.85 -9.80
C ARG A 202 6.46 12.75 -10.37
N VAL A 203 6.07 12.85 -11.65
CA VAL A 203 5.33 11.81 -12.37
C VAL A 203 6.23 10.58 -12.57
N ARG A 204 7.47 10.77 -13.03
CA ARG A 204 8.44 9.67 -13.14
C ARG A 204 8.71 8.97 -11.81
N LYS A 205 8.77 9.73 -10.71
CA LYS A 205 8.87 9.19 -9.35
C LYS A 205 7.65 8.33 -9.01
N ALA A 206 6.44 8.78 -9.34
CA ALA A 206 5.22 8.01 -9.11
C ALA A 206 5.21 6.71 -9.94
N ALA A 207 5.62 6.77 -11.22
CA ALA A 207 5.79 5.61 -12.07
C ALA A 207 6.79 4.59 -11.49
N ALA A 208 7.94 5.05 -10.97
CA ALA A 208 8.94 4.19 -10.33
C ALA A 208 8.37 3.33 -9.18
N LEU A 209 7.41 3.89 -8.43
CA LEU A 209 6.73 3.20 -7.33
C LEU A 209 5.58 2.30 -7.79
N ALA A 210 5.13 2.42 -9.04
CA ALA A 210 3.97 1.71 -9.59
C ALA A 210 4.33 0.48 -10.45
N LEU A 211 5.52 0.48 -11.07
CA LEU A 211 5.90 -0.53 -12.06
C LEU A 211 5.90 -1.98 -11.54
N HIS A 212 6.13 -2.20 -10.24
CA HIS A 212 6.29 -3.55 -9.68
C HIS A 212 5.01 -4.39 -9.76
N SER A 213 3.82 -3.81 -9.53
CA SER A 213 2.57 -4.59 -9.58
C SER A 213 2.25 -5.01 -11.00
N ALA A 214 2.50 -4.14 -11.99
CA ALA A 214 2.38 -4.48 -13.41
C ALA A 214 3.37 -5.59 -13.82
N CYS A 215 4.62 -5.58 -13.33
CA CYS A 215 5.58 -6.66 -13.61
C CYS A 215 5.05 -8.04 -13.18
N ARG A 216 4.35 -8.09 -12.05
CA ARG A 216 3.78 -9.33 -11.53
C ARG A 216 2.58 -9.81 -12.34
N VAL A 217 1.69 -8.89 -12.74
CA VAL A 217 0.42 -9.23 -13.40
C VAL A 217 0.58 -9.46 -14.92
N ALA A 218 1.40 -8.67 -15.61
CA ALA A 218 1.62 -8.81 -17.06
C ALA A 218 2.40 -10.09 -17.43
N GLY A 219 3.11 -10.67 -16.47
CA GLY A 219 3.93 -11.86 -16.67
C GLY A 219 5.35 -11.56 -17.14
N GLU A 220 6.18 -12.60 -17.17
CA GLU A 220 7.64 -12.46 -17.32
C GLU A 220 8.06 -11.84 -18.67
N ALA A 221 7.37 -12.17 -19.76
CA ALA A 221 7.70 -11.62 -21.09
C ALA A 221 7.54 -10.10 -21.12
N ASP A 222 6.37 -9.57 -20.76
CA ASP A 222 6.12 -8.12 -20.76
C ASP A 222 6.96 -7.39 -19.70
N ALA A 223 7.17 -8.03 -18.54
CA ALA A 223 8.05 -7.52 -17.50
C ALA A 223 9.49 -7.32 -18.02
N VAL A 224 10.05 -8.30 -18.75
CA VAL A 224 11.41 -8.24 -19.30
C VAL A 224 11.51 -7.28 -20.48
N ASP A 225 10.52 -7.27 -21.37
CA ASP A 225 10.57 -6.52 -22.62
C ASP A 225 10.26 -5.03 -22.43
N ARG A 226 9.46 -4.66 -21.43
CA ARG A 226 8.95 -3.28 -21.27
C ARG A 226 9.21 -2.69 -19.89
N LEU A 227 8.68 -3.33 -18.84
CA LEU A 227 8.59 -2.72 -17.51
C LEU A 227 9.94 -2.64 -16.78
N LEU A 228 10.73 -3.71 -16.81
CA LEU A 228 12.08 -3.73 -16.22
C LEU A 228 13.02 -2.74 -16.92
N PRO A 229 13.08 -2.66 -18.26
CA PRO A 229 13.83 -1.62 -18.94
C PRO A 229 13.45 -0.20 -18.48
N ALA A 230 12.16 0.08 -18.29
CA ALA A 230 11.70 1.39 -17.79
C ALA A 230 12.18 1.63 -16.34
N PHE A 231 12.03 0.66 -15.45
CA PHE A 231 12.54 0.76 -14.08
C PHE A 231 14.06 0.98 -14.04
N ILE A 232 14.82 0.27 -14.86
CA ILE A 232 16.27 0.42 -14.96
C ILE A 232 16.66 1.82 -15.46
N ARG A 233 15.91 2.40 -16.41
CA ARG A 233 16.12 3.80 -16.84
C ARG A 233 15.94 4.76 -15.67
N LEU A 234 14.86 4.60 -14.89
CA LEU A 234 14.57 5.44 -13.72
C LEU A 234 15.66 5.32 -12.63
N THR A 235 16.34 4.17 -12.49
CA THR A 235 17.48 4.03 -11.56
C THR A 235 18.69 4.88 -11.96
N LYS A 236 18.71 5.43 -13.17
CA LYS A 236 19.74 6.30 -13.73
C LYS A 236 19.25 7.72 -13.98
N ASP A 237 18.04 8.07 -13.51
CA ASP A 237 17.44 9.40 -13.70
C ASP A 237 18.34 10.51 -13.16
N ASP A 238 18.39 11.67 -13.81
CA ASP A 238 19.20 12.81 -13.37
C ASP A 238 18.74 13.34 -11.99
N ILE A 239 17.46 13.20 -11.67
CA ILE A 239 16.88 13.65 -10.42
C ILE A 239 17.02 12.57 -9.34
N TYR A 240 17.81 12.87 -8.30
CA TYR A 240 18.05 11.93 -7.19
C TYR A 240 16.75 11.47 -6.50
N ARG A 241 15.68 12.27 -6.52
CA ARG A 241 14.39 11.89 -5.91
C ARG A 241 13.71 10.74 -6.65
N VAL A 242 13.92 10.61 -7.95
CA VAL A 242 13.44 9.49 -8.77
C VAL A 242 14.28 8.25 -8.48
N ARG A 243 15.61 8.39 -8.47
CA ARG A 243 16.52 7.28 -8.11
C ARG A 243 16.28 6.77 -6.68
N LYS A 244 15.99 7.66 -5.73
CA LYS A 244 15.62 7.31 -4.35
C LYS A 244 14.33 6.49 -4.31
N ALA A 245 13.31 6.86 -5.09
CA ALA A 245 12.08 6.07 -5.19
C ALA A 245 12.32 4.69 -5.81
N CYS A 246 13.23 4.57 -6.79
CA CYS A 246 13.64 3.26 -7.30
C CYS A 246 14.30 2.41 -6.21
N ALA A 247 15.11 3.02 -5.34
CA ALA A 247 15.71 2.32 -4.21
C ALA A 247 14.65 1.84 -3.22
N GLU A 248 13.64 2.68 -2.94
CA GLU A 248 12.50 2.35 -2.08
C GLU A 248 11.65 1.20 -2.66
N ALA A 249 11.40 1.19 -3.97
CA ALA A 249 10.62 0.16 -4.67
C ALA A 249 11.40 -1.12 -5.00
N LEU A 250 12.69 -1.21 -4.67
CA LEU A 250 13.56 -2.30 -5.12
C LEU A 250 13.08 -3.68 -4.63
N VAL A 251 12.57 -3.75 -3.39
CA VAL A 251 12.10 -5.00 -2.80
C VAL A 251 10.82 -5.46 -3.48
N ASP A 252 9.88 -4.55 -3.69
CA ASP A 252 8.63 -4.83 -4.39
C ASP A 252 8.91 -5.31 -5.81
N MET A 253 9.79 -4.61 -6.54
CA MET A 253 10.27 -5.03 -7.86
C MET A 253 10.93 -6.41 -7.82
N SER A 254 11.75 -6.69 -6.81
CA SER A 254 12.38 -8.02 -6.65
C SER A 254 11.35 -9.12 -6.46
N THR A 255 10.32 -8.89 -5.65
CA THR A 255 9.25 -9.88 -5.44
C THR A 255 8.32 -10.04 -6.64
N ALA A 256 8.19 -9.00 -7.47
CA ALA A 256 7.36 -9.01 -8.68
C ALA A 256 7.95 -9.79 -9.86
N VAL A 257 9.27 -10.00 -9.88
CA VAL A 257 9.95 -10.67 -11.00
C VAL A 257 10.41 -12.08 -10.66
N SER A 258 10.70 -12.87 -11.70
CA SER A 258 11.19 -14.23 -11.57
C SER A 258 12.54 -14.29 -10.83
N PRO A 259 12.81 -15.35 -10.05
CA PRO A 259 14.07 -15.48 -9.31
C PRO A 259 15.33 -15.39 -10.18
N GLY A 260 15.24 -15.75 -11.48
CA GLY A 260 16.35 -15.67 -12.43
C GLY A 260 16.83 -14.24 -12.66
N LEU A 261 15.91 -13.27 -12.67
CA LEU A 261 16.22 -11.85 -12.92
C LEU A 261 16.81 -11.15 -11.68
N ARG A 262 16.44 -11.60 -10.47
CA ARG A 262 16.85 -10.96 -9.20
C ARG A 262 18.37 -10.96 -9.00
N GLY A 263 19.00 -12.12 -9.16
CA GLY A 263 20.41 -12.33 -8.84
C GLY A 263 21.41 -11.74 -9.84
N HIS A 264 20.92 -11.19 -10.96
CA HIS A 264 21.76 -10.57 -11.99
C HIS A 264 21.35 -9.11 -12.21
N VAL A 265 20.12 -8.87 -12.66
CA VAL A 265 19.64 -7.53 -13.04
C VAL A 265 19.44 -6.65 -11.80
N LEU A 266 18.65 -7.13 -10.83
CA LEU A 266 18.32 -6.31 -9.67
C LEU A 266 19.48 -6.15 -8.69
N LEU A 267 20.40 -7.11 -8.66
CA LEU A 267 21.64 -6.97 -7.92
C LEU A 267 22.51 -5.82 -8.47
N GLU A 268 22.64 -5.72 -9.80
CA GLU A 268 23.34 -4.60 -10.43
C GLU A 268 22.65 -3.26 -10.12
N VAL A 269 21.31 -3.23 -10.16
CA VAL A 269 20.51 -2.06 -9.76
C VAL A 269 20.79 -1.69 -8.30
N PHE A 270 20.77 -2.66 -7.38
CA PHE A 270 21.09 -2.41 -5.97
C PHE A 270 22.49 -1.82 -5.81
N THR A 271 23.51 -2.43 -6.41
CA THR A 271 24.90 -1.97 -6.32
C THR A 271 25.05 -0.53 -6.81
N ARG A 272 24.36 -0.18 -7.91
CA ARG A 272 24.32 1.21 -8.41
C ARG A 272 23.73 2.17 -7.39
N LEU A 273 22.56 1.85 -6.82
CA LEU A 273 21.86 2.74 -5.88
C LEU A 273 22.60 2.85 -4.54
N ALA A 274 23.23 1.77 -4.07
CA ALA A 274 24.08 1.77 -2.89
C ALA A 274 25.36 2.62 -3.07
N GLY A 275 25.86 2.71 -4.31
CA GLY A 275 26.99 3.55 -4.71
C GLY A 275 26.61 4.93 -5.27
N ASP A 276 25.34 5.35 -5.16
CA ASP A 276 24.84 6.58 -5.78
C ASP A 276 25.56 7.84 -5.28
N ALA A 277 25.68 8.88 -6.12
CA ALA A 277 26.27 10.16 -5.73
C ALA A 277 25.51 10.82 -4.55
N SER A 278 24.19 10.69 -4.51
CA SER A 278 23.34 11.27 -3.46
C SER A 278 23.33 10.41 -2.20
N LYS A 279 23.68 11.02 -1.05
CA LYS A 279 23.58 10.37 0.28
C LYS A 279 22.18 9.80 0.51
N LEU A 280 21.13 10.52 0.10
CA LEU A 280 19.74 10.12 0.32
C LEU A 280 19.35 8.86 -0.49
N VAL A 281 19.93 8.67 -1.68
CA VAL A 281 19.70 7.46 -2.47
C VAL A 281 20.43 6.27 -1.85
N ARG A 282 21.71 6.46 -1.45
CA ARG A 282 22.47 5.42 -0.74
C ARG A 282 21.78 4.97 0.54
N GLN A 283 21.26 5.92 1.33
CA GLN A 283 20.50 5.63 2.54
C GLN A 283 19.25 4.79 2.26
N ALA A 284 18.46 5.15 1.25
CA ALA A 284 17.28 4.39 0.86
C ALA A 284 17.63 2.97 0.40
N ALA A 285 18.71 2.81 -0.39
CA ALA A 285 19.19 1.49 -0.80
C ALA A 285 19.61 0.65 0.43
N MET A 286 20.36 1.23 1.36
CA MET A 286 20.80 0.54 2.57
C MET A 286 19.64 0.15 3.50
N GLN A 287 18.60 0.99 3.59
CA GLN A 287 17.37 0.64 4.31
C GLN A 287 16.71 -0.61 3.72
N GLN A 288 16.78 -0.79 2.40
CA GLN A 288 16.17 -1.93 1.69
C GLN A 288 17.10 -3.16 1.57
N LEU A 289 18.36 -3.09 1.98
CA LEU A 289 19.33 -4.17 1.81
C LEU A 289 18.88 -5.48 2.47
N GLY A 290 18.48 -5.45 3.74
CA GLY A 290 18.05 -6.65 4.47
C GLY A 290 16.85 -7.38 3.83
N PRO A 291 15.73 -6.68 3.57
CA PRO A 291 14.61 -7.25 2.83
C PRO A 291 15.00 -7.73 1.43
N PHE A 292 15.80 -6.95 0.69
CA PHE A 292 16.25 -7.33 -0.65
C PHE A 292 17.06 -8.64 -0.63
N LEU A 293 18.03 -8.81 0.28
CA LEU A 293 18.77 -10.06 0.43
C LEU A 293 17.85 -11.25 0.71
N SER A 294 16.75 -11.02 1.44
CA SER A 294 15.77 -12.06 1.75
C SER A 294 14.96 -12.53 0.51
N THR A 295 14.98 -11.75 -0.57
CA THR A 295 14.35 -12.12 -1.85
C THR A 295 15.29 -12.87 -2.80
N LEU A 296 16.59 -12.92 -2.50
CA LEU A 296 17.61 -13.54 -3.34
C LEU A 296 17.79 -15.03 -3.01
N PRO A 297 18.10 -15.88 -4.01
CA PRO A 297 18.60 -17.23 -3.72
C PRO A 297 19.89 -17.16 -2.89
N ALA A 298 20.04 -18.04 -1.90
CA ALA A 298 21.22 -18.08 -1.01
C ALA A 298 22.57 -18.05 -1.76
N ALA A 299 22.64 -18.76 -2.90
CA ALA A 299 23.83 -18.82 -3.75
C ALA A 299 24.20 -17.49 -4.42
N LYS A 300 23.27 -16.54 -4.51
CA LYS A 300 23.49 -15.20 -5.08
C LYS A 300 23.86 -14.17 -4.02
N VAL A 301 23.70 -14.50 -2.74
CA VAL A 301 24.11 -13.61 -1.64
C VAL A 301 25.62 -13.79 -1.40
N SER A 302 26.40 -12.88 -1.95
CA SER A 302 27.86 -12.86 -1.83
C SER A 302 28.32 -12.45 -0.41
N ASP A 303 29.57 -12.76 -0.08
CA ASP A 303 30.16 -12.31 1.18
C ASP A 303 30.24 -10.79 1.28
N ALA A 304 30.49 -10.09 0.16
CA ALA A 304 30.49 -8.63 0.13
C ALA A 304 29.11 -8.03 0.48
N LEU A 305 28.01 -8.65 0.03
CA LEU A 305 26.66 -8.23 0.41
C LEU A 305 26.36 -8.49 1.88
N LEU A 306 26.79 -9.65 2.40
CA LEU A 306 26.64 -9.96 3.83
C LEU A 306 27.48 -9.04 4.71
N GLU A 307 28.69 -8.71 4.28
CA GLU A 307 29.56 -7.76 4.96
C GLU A 307 28.95 -6.36 4.95
N MET A 308 28.40 -5.91 3.82
CA MET A 308 27.68 -4.64 3.72
C MET A 308 26.48 -4.60 4.67
N PHE A 309 25.68 -5.67 4.74
CA PHE A 309 24.55 -5.78 5.66
C PHE A 309 25.00 -5.80 7.13
N ALA A 310 26.00 -6.62 7.45
CA ALA A 310 26.56 -6.72 8.80
C ALA A 310 27.20 -5.40 9.26
N GLY A 311 27.81 -4.65 8.34
CA GLY A 311 28.39 -3.34 8.59
C GLY A 311 27.38 -2.30 9.10
N MET A 312 26.09 -2.46 8.81
CA MET A 312 25.04 -1.60 9.35
C MET A 312 24.95 -1.69 10.88
N ALA A 313 25.31 -2.82 11.50
CA ALA A 313 25.40 -2.97 12.96
C ALA A 313 26.53 -2.15 13.59
N ALA A 314 27.44 -1.64 12.75
CA ALA A 314 28.62 -0.86 13.10
C ALA A 314 28.57 0.57 12.55
N ALA A 315 27.41 1.03 12.07
CA ALA A 315 27.28 2.30 11.37
C ALA A 315 27.85 3.48 12.19
N ASP A 316 28.76 4.21 11.56
CA ASP A 316 29.43 5.41 12.07
C ASP A 316 29.61 6.41 10.92
N THR A 317 28.49 6.99 10.49
CA THR A 317 28.43 7.92 9.35
C THR A 317 28.62 9.38 9.77
N GLY A 318 28.84 9.62 11.07
CA GLY A 318 28.88 10.95 11.69
C GLY A 318 27.49 11.58 11.89
N ASP A 319 26.42 10.85 11.57
CA ASP A 319 25.02 11.27 11.75
C ASP A 319 24.35 10.29 12.74
N PRO A 320 24.21 10.68 14.02
CA PRO A 320 23.70 9.78 15.06
C PRO A 320 22.30 9.23 14.78
N THR A 321 21.46 9.99 14.05
CA THR A 321 20.12 9.55 13.68
C THR A 321 20.21 8.45 12.64
N LEU A 322 20.98 8.68 11.57
CA LEU A 322 21.17 7.68 10.53
C LEU A 322 21.84 6.42 11.07
N ASP A 323 22.86 6.57 11.92
CA ASP A 323 23.60 5.45 12.48
C ASP A 323 22.70 4.57 13.37
N ARG A 324 21.84 5.21 14.16
CA ARG A 324 20.80 4.51 14.93
C ARG A 324 19.84 3.76 14.01
N ASP A 325 19.38 4.40 12.94
CA ASP A 325 18.42 3.80 12.03
C ASP A 325 19.03 2.61 11.27
N MET A 326 20.29 2.70 10.81
CA MET A 326 21.05 1.59 10.21
C MET A 326 21.15 0.38 11.15
N ARG A 327 21.50 0.60 12.42
CA ARG A 327 21.55 -0.49 13.42
C ARG A 327 20.16 -1.09 13.67
N GLY A 328 19.13 -0.25 13.67
CA GLY A 328 17.73 -0.66 13.74
C GLY A 328 17.30 -1.55 12.57
N TYR A 329 17.58 -1.14 11.33
CA TYR A 329 17.29 -1.91 10.12
C TYR A 329 18.06 -3.24 10.10
N CYS A 330 19.33 -3.24 10.52
CA CYS A 330 20.11 -4.46 10.65
C CYS A 330 19.45 -5.42 11.65
N ALA A 331 19.13 -4.95 12.85
CA ALA A 331 18.50 -5.77 13.88
C ALA A 331 17.14 -6.34 13.47
N TYR A 332 16.30 -5.54 12.80
CA TYR A 332 14.99 -5.98 12.34
C TYR A 332 15.08 -7.07 11.27
N ASN A 333 16.00 -6.92 10.31
CA ASN A 333 16.08 -7.81 9.15
C ASN A 333 17.03 -9.01 9.31
N LEU A 334 17.87 -9.02 10.35
CA LEU A 334 18.85 -10.09 10.58
C LEU A 334 18.25 -11.51 10.57
N PRO A 335 17.07 -11.79 11.15
CA PRO A 335 16.43 -13.10 11.06
C PRO A 335 16.00 -13.49 9.64
N GLY A 336 15.47 -12.54 8.87
CA GLY A 336 15.07 -12.75 7.48
C GLY A 336 16.29 -13.07 6.60
N VAL A 337 17.36 -12.28 6.74
CA VAL A 337 18.63 -12.52 6.06
C VAL A 337 19.19 -13.89 6.46
N MET A 338 19.19 -14.23 7.76
CA MET A 338 19.67 -15.51 8.26
C MET A 338 18.87 -16.69 7.70
N ALA A 339 17.55 -16.56 7.60
CA ALA A 339 16.68 -17.57 6.99
C ALA A 339 16.97 -17.74 5.50
N ALA A 340 17.28 -16.65 4.79
CA ALA A 340 17.59 -16.68 3.36
C ALA A 340 18.96 -17.30 3.05
N VAL A 341 20.00 -16.99 3.83
CA VAL A 341 21.37 -17.50 3.56
C VAL A 341 21.69 -18.82 4.25
N GLY A 342 20.94 -19.17 5.28
CA GLY A 342 21.07 -20.41 6.03
C GLY A 342 22.18 -20.42 7.11
N PRO A 343 22.09 -21.38 8.07
CA PRO A 343 22.98 -21.51 9.24
C PRO A 343 24.48 -21.59 8.93
N SER A 344 24.87 -22.17 7.79
CA SER A 344 26.26 -22.25 7.37
C SER A 344 26.91 -20.87 7.16
N ARG A 345 26.11 -19.85 6.81
CA ARG A 345 26.55 -18.46 6.58
C ARG A 345 26.48 -17.59 7.83
N TRP A 346 26.23 -18.17 9.01
CA TRP A 346 26.22 -17.45 10.29
C TRP A 346 27.56 -16.75 10.60
N ARG A 347 28.68 -17.35 10.20
CA ARG A 347 30.03 -16.81 10.40
C ARG A 347 30.64 -16.40 9.06
N PRO A 348 31.52 -15.38 9.03
CA PRO A 348 31.94 -14.54 10.17
C PRO A 348 31.00 -13.36 10.46
N PHE A 349 30.40 -12.77 9.42
CA PHE A 349 29.78 -11.44 9.46
C PHE A 349 28.53 -11.35 10.34
N LEU A 350 27.55 -12.25 10.15
CA LEU A 350 26.26 -12.18 10.85
C LEU A 350 26.40 -12.39 12.36
N LYS A 351 27.30 -13.29 12.77
CA LYS A 351 27.62 -13.51 14.19
C LYS A 351 28.19 -12.25 14.85
N GLU A 352 29.08 -11.55 14.16
CA GLU A 352 29.67 -10.33 14.68
C GLU A 352 28.65 -9.21 14.79
N ALA A 353 27.85 -8.99 13.73
CA ALA A 353 26.76 -8.03 13.73
C ALA A 353 25.78 -8.29 14.88
N TYR A 354 25.36 -9.54 15.06
CA TYR A 354 24.50 -9.93 16.19
C TYR A 354 25.14 -9.60 17.55
N GLY A 355 26.44 -9.89 17.71
CA GLY A 355 27.18 -9.56 18.94
C GLY A 355 27.22 -8.07 19.24
N ARG A 356 27.35 -7.22 18.21
CA ARG A 356 27.28 -5.76 18.33
C ARG A 356 25.88 -5.30 18.72
N LEU A 357 24.84 -5.79 18.02
CA LEU A 357 23.45 -5.39 18.23
C LEU A 357 22.90 -5.79 19.62
N VAL A 358 23.31 -6.95 20.17
CA VAL A 358 22.95 -7.34 21.55
C VAL A 358 23.48 -6.33 22.59
N ARG A 359 24.60 -5.67 22.29
CA ARG A 359 25.28 -4.71 23.17
C ARG A 359 25.04 -3.26 22.74
N ASP A 360 24.14 -3.01 21.78
CA ASP A 360 23.87 -1.67 21.27
C ASP A 360 23.44 -0.74 22.41
N GLY A 361 23.90 0.52 22.42
CA GLY A 361 23.52 1.50 23.44
C GLY A 361 22.02 1.83 23.41
N VAL A 362 21.39 1.75 22.23
CA VAL A 362 19.99 2.08 22.02
C VAL A 362 19.11 0.88 22.36
N TRP A 363 18.26 1.05 23.37
CA TRP A 363 17.44 -0.05 23.89
C TRP A 363 16.42 -0.60 22.88
N THR A 364 15.92 0.24 21.95
CA THR A 364 14.98 -0.20 20.92
C THR A 364 15.61 -1.17 19.94
N VAL A 365 16.90 -1.01 19.60
CA VAL A 365 17.66 -1.95 18.77
C VAL A 365 17.75 -3.31 19.48
N ARG A 366 18.14 -3.30 20.76
CA ARG A 366 18.21 -4.53 21.58
C ARG A 366 16.85 -5.23 21.69
N ARG A 367 15.77 -4.46 21.90
CA ARG A 367 14.40 -4.98 21.95
C ARG A 367 14.02 -5.64 20.63
N THR A 368 14.23 -4.97 19.50
CA THR A 368 13.94 -5.51 18.17
C THR A 368 14.64 -6.86 17.94
N LEU A 369 15.93 -6.94 18.27
CA LEU A 369 16.68 -8.18 18.15
C LEU A 369 16.13 -9.28 19.09
N ALA A 370 15.84 -8.95 20.35
CA ALA A 370 15.29 -9.89 21.33
C ALA A 370 13.93 -10.44 20.89
N CYS A 371 13.06 -9.62 20.28
CA CYS A 371 11.78 -10.07 19.72
C CYS A 371 11.95 -11.17 18.65
N SER A 372 13.11 -11.23 17.99
CA SER A 372 13.39 -12.19 16.91
C SER A 372 14.26 -13.39 17.30
N LEU A 373 14.62 -13.52 18.58
CA LEU A 373 15.50 -14.59 19.07
C LEU A 373 14.95 -16.00 18.77
N HIS A 374 13.64 -16.18 18.87
CA HIS A 374 12.97 -17.45 18.59
C HIS A 374 13.15 -17.89 17.12
N GLU A 375 13.07 -16.95 16.18
CA GLU A 375 13.33 -17.20 14.76
C GLU A 375 14.79 -17.55 14.51
N MET A 376 15.72 -16.83 15.14
CA MET A 376 17.15 -17.13 15.04
C MET A 376 17.48 -18.55 15.54
N VAL A 377 16.90 -18.97 16.67
CA VAL A 377 17.04 -20.34 17.19
C VAL A 377 16.43 -21.37 16.24
N ARG A 378 15.28 -21.06 15.63
CA ARG A 378 14.62 -21.93 14.64
C ARG A 378 15.50 -22.16 13.41
N VAL A 379 16.04 -21.08 12.83
CA VAL A 379 16.90 -21.14 11.64
C VAL A 379 18.22 -21.87 11.93
N MET A 380 18.84 -21.62 13.08
CA MET A 380 20.10 -22.29 13.46
C MET A 380 19.91 -23.74 13.93
N GLY A 381 18.77 -24.06 14.57
CA GLY A 381 18.49 -25.37 15.14
C GLY A 381 17.98 -26.41 14.13
N GLY A 382 17.53 -25.97 12.95
CA GLY A 382 16.95 -26.83 11.90
C GLY A 382 17.91 -27.88 11.32
N GLU A 383 19.22 -27.61 11.30
CA GLU A 383 20.23 -28.55 10.79
C GLU A 383 20.45 -29.78 11.70
N GLY A 384 19.98 -29.74 12.96
CA GLY A 384 20.27 -30.78 13.95
C GLY A 384 19.29 -31.95 14.02
N ARG A 385 18.07 -31.83 13.47
CA ARG A 385 17.03 -32.88 13.63
C ARG A 385 17.07 -34.01 12.61
N GLY A 386 17.85 -33.88 11.53
CA GLY A 386 18.00 -34.93 10.51
C GLY A 386 19.15 -35.94 10.72
N ARG A 387 20.04 -35.72 11.71
CA ARG A 387 21.30 -36.51 11.84
C ARG A 387 21.69 -36.96 13.25
N ARG A 388 20.79 -36.93 14.23
CA ARG A 388 21.01 -37.64 15.50
C ARG A 388 19.94 -38.68 15.72
N GLY A 389 20.30 -39.92 15.36
CA GLY A 389 19.63 -41.12 15.81
C GLY A 389 19.43 -41.12 17.33
N GLY A 390 18.38 -41.82 17.74
CA GLY A 390 17.75 -41.76 19.05
C GLY A 390 18.68 -41.55 20.24
N ARG A 391 18.33 -40.53 21.04
CA ARG A 391 18.31 -40.60 22.51
C ARG A 391 17.53 -39.39 23.02
N GLU A 392 16.24 -39.64 23.21
CA GLU A 392 15.31 -38.78 23.92
C GLU A 392 15.84 -38.56 25.35
N ARG A 393 16.44 -37.39 25.62
CA ARG A 393 16.70 -36.97 27.00
C ARG A 393 15.49 -36.20 27.50
N ARG A 394 14.60 -36.97 28.10
CA ARG A 394 13.50 -36.52 28.96
C ARG A 394 14.03 -35.52 30.00
N TRP A 395 13.66 -34.25 29.86
CA TRP A 395 13.80 -33.28 30.96
C TRP A 395 12.89 -33.73 32.09
N ARG A 396 13.48 -34.25 33.18
CA ARG A 396 12.76 -34.55 34.43
C ARG A 396 12.61 -33.24 35.20
N GLY A 397 11.45 -32.60 35.10
CA GLY A 397 11.02 -31.62 36.08
C GLY A 397 10.55 -32.34 37.35
N GLY A 398 11.30 -32.23 38.45
CA GLY A 398 10.78 -32.39 39.81
C GLY A 398 10.53 -30.97 40.35
N GLY A 399 9.27 -30.58 40.58
CA GLY A 399 8.62 -30.55 41.90
C GLY A 399 8.92 -29.19 42.57
N VAL A 400 7.96 -28.33 42.92
CA VAL A 400 6.82 -28.59 43.81
C VAL A 400 5.68 -27.58 43.59
N ALA A 401 4.46 -28.08 43.81
CA ALA A 401 3.13 -27.48 44.03
C ALA A 401 3.04 -25.98 44.39
N GLY A 402 1.95 -25.25 44.14
CA GLY A 402 0.58 -25.55 43.68
C GLY A 402 -0.17 -24.21 43.64
N LYS A 403 -1.15 -24.00 42.78
CA LYS A 403 -2.56 -24.25 43.06
C LYS A 403 -3.33 -24.11 41.74
N ARG A 404 -4.26 -25.04 41.53
CA ARG A 404 -5.25 -25.03 40.46
C ARG A 404 -6.26 -23.90 40.70
N GLY A 405 -6.76 -23.33 39.60
CA GLY A 405 -7.88 -22.40 39.59
C GLY A 405 -8.39 -22.20 38.17
N VAL A 406 -9.09 -23.21 37.66
CA VAL A 406 -9.94 -23.15 36.46
C VAL A 406 -11.09 -22.19 36.74
N TRP A 407 -11.36 -21.21 35.86
CA TRP A 407 -12.73 -20.74 35.60
C TRP A 407 -12.86 -20.25 34.15
N ARG A 408 -13.71 -20.96 33.39
CA ARG A 408 -14.47 -20.43 32.24
C ARG A 408 -15.79 -19.86 32.78
N ALA A 409 -16.27 -18.77 32.19
CA ALA A 409 -17.70 -18.43 31.98
C ALA A 409 -17.73 -17.16 31.09
N THR A 410 -18.04 -17.27 29.79
CA THR A 410 -19.36 -17.13 29.12
C THR A 410 -19.98 -15.72 29.15
N ARG A 411 -20.35 -15.26 27.94
CA ARG A 411 -21.14 -14.08 27.58
C ARG A 411 -22.53 -14.06 28.22
N SER A 412 -23.14 -12.87 28.16
CA SER A 412 -24.56 -12.50 28.02
C SER A 412 -25.16 -11.80 29.24
N GLY A 413 -25.64 -10.58 28.99
CA GLY A 413 -26.27 -9.64 29.91
C GLY A 413 -26.23 -8.27 29.27
#